data_AF-A0A4R3ZEC9-F1
#
_entry.id   AF-A0A4R3ZEC9-F1
#
_cell.length_a   1.000
_cell.length_b   1.000
_cell.length_c   1.000
_cell.angle_alpha   90.00
_cell.angle_beta   90.00
_cell.angle_gamma   90.00
#
_symmetry.space_group_name_H-M   'P 1'
#
loop_
_entity.id
_entity.type
_entity.pdbx_description
1 polymer ?
#
loop_
_entity_poly.entity_id
_entity_poly.type
_entity_poly.pdbx_seq_one_letter_code
_entity_poly.pdbx_strand_id
1 'polypeptide(L)'
;MKIVREALAGTQESSDLMVKIAPADGELEIVIHSEVIKQFGEQIRQVVEETLRAMEVRQGVIIVEDKGALDCVIRARLQSAVLRAADEPQIDWRKLS
;
A
#
# COMPACT_ATOMS: atom_id res chain seq x y z
N MET A 1 -2.56 8.13 -9.70
CA MET A 1 -1.58 7.19 -10.29
C MET A 1 -2.25 5.99 -10.93
N LYS A 2 -1.79 5.55 -12.12
CA LYS A 2 -2.25 4.31 -12.77
C LYS A 2 -1.23 3.19 -12.55
N ILE A 3 -1.67 2.07 -12.00
CA ILE A 3 -0.88 0.85 -11.87
C ILE A 3 -0.78 0.17 -13.23
N VAL A 4 0.43 -0.07 -13.73
CA VAL A 4 0.65 -0.67 -15.07
C VAL A 4 1.44 -1.97 -15.06
N ARG A 5 2.08 -2.30 -13.93
CA ARG A 5 2.90 -3.50 -13.77
C ARG A 5 2.84 -4.00 -12.34
N GLU A 6 3.19 -5.25 -12.14
CA GLU A 6 3.32 -5.80 -10.80
C GLU A 6 4.53 -5.20 -10.07
N ALA A 7 4.39 -4.99 -8.77
CA ALA A 7 5.50 -4.58 -7.92
C ALA A 7 5.39 -5.13 -6.50
N LEU A 8 6.55 -5.24 -5.86
CA LEU A 8 6.71 -5.66 -4.48
C LEU A 8 7.49 -4.59 -3.71
N ALA A 9 7.13 -4.38 -2.44
CA ALA A 9 7.95 -3.59 -1.52
C ALA A 9 7.82 -4.09 -0.08
N GLY A 10 8.96 -4.11 0.63
CA GLY A 10 9.06 -4.51 2.04
C GLY A 10 9.51 -5.95 2.23
N THR A 11 9.27 -6.49 3.42
CA THR A 11 9.74 -7.81 3.87
C THR A 11 8.67 -8.48 4.74
N GLN A 12 8.80 -9.79 5.00
CA GLN A 12 7.93 -10.53 5.93
C GLN A 12 8.54 -10.63 7.34
N GLU A 13 9.42 -9.70 7.68
CA GLU A 13 10.06 -9.63 9.00
C GLU A 13 9.19 -8.89 10.00
N SER A 14 9.42 -9.15 11.30
CA SER A 14 8.71 -8.47 12.38
C SER A 14 8.84 -6.95 12.26
N SER A 15 7.74 -6.24 12.53
CA SER A 15 7.64 -4.77 12.45
C SER A 15 7.78 -4.18 11.03
N ASP A 16 7.77 -5.01 9.99
CA ASP A 16 7.66 -4.60 8.58
C ASP A 16 6.43 -5.27 7.94
N LEU A 17 6.18 -4.94 6.68
CA LEU A 17 5.10 -5.50 5.87
C LEU A 17 5.58 -5.73 4.43
N MET A 18 5.01 -6.75 3.79
CA MET A 18 5.16 -6.97 2.36
C MET A 18 3.91 -6.44 1.65
N VAL A 19 4.13 -5.54 0.68
CA VAL A 19 3.06 -5.01 -0.18
C VAL A 19 3.24 -5.59 -1.57
N LYS A 20 2.18 -6.19 -2.10
CA LYS A 20 2.08 -6.67 -3.49
C LYS A 20 1.03 -5.85 -4.21
N ILE A 21 1.40 -5.30 -5.37
CA ILE A 21 0.50 -4.51 -6.21
C ILE A 21 0.50 -5.09 -7.61
N ALA A 22 -0.69 -5.24 -8.19
CA ALA A 22 -0.87 -5.68 -9.57
C ALA A 22 -1.93 -4.81 -10.28
N PRO A 23 -1.80 -4.57 -11.60
CA PRO A 23 -2.85 -3.95 -12.38
C PRO A 23 -4.07 -4.88 -12.44
N ALA A 24 -5.27 -4.31 -12.33
CA ALA A 24 -6.52 -5.03 -12.48
C ALA A 24 -7.59 -4.10 -13.08
N ASP A 25 -8.52 -4.69 -13.80
CA ASP A 25 -9.69 -3.99 -14.33
C ASP A 25 -10.75 -3.84 -13.24
N GLY A 26 -11.43 -2.68 -13.19
CA GLY A 26 -12.50 -2.41 -12.24
C GLY A 26 -12.08 -1.51 -11.07
N GLU A 27 -12.68 -1.74 -9.91
CA GLU A 27 -12.42 -0.97 -8.69
C GLU A 27 -11.13 -1.43 -7.98
N LEU A 28 -10.64 -0.61 -7.06
CA LEU A 28 -9.48 -0.91 -6.24
C LEU A 28 -9.83 -1.99 -5.21
N GLU A 29 -9.14 -3.13 -5.28
CA GLU A 29 -9.26 -4.21 -4.29
C GLU A 29 -8.11 -4.14 -3.28
N ILE A 30 -8.45 -4.17 -1.99
CA ILE A 30 -7.49 -4.09 -0.89
C ILE A 30 -7.69 -5.29 0.05
N VAL A 31 -6.69 -6.17 0.06
CA VAL A 31 -6.63 -7.35 0.92
C VAL A 31 -5.54 -7.15 1.98
N ILE A 32 -5.91 -7.25 3.26
CA ILE A 32 -5.00 -7.03 4.38
C ILE A 32 -4.96 -8.29 5.24
N HIS A 33 -3.78 -8.87 5.39
CA HIS A 33 -3.48 -9.92 6.34
C HIS A 33 -2.51 -9.36 7.38
N SER A 34 -2.87 -9.39 8.67
CA SER A 34 -2.04 -8.88 9.75
C SER A 34 -2.08 -9.82 10.95
N GLU A 35 -0.94 -10.01 11.61
CA GLU A 35 -0.88 -10.74 12.90
C GLU A 35 -1.59 -9.99 14.03
N VAL A 36 -1.71 -8.67 13.91
CA VAL A 36 -2.35 -7.79 14.90
C VAL A 36 -3.73 -7.30 14.44
N ILE A 37 -4.33 -7.95 13.43
CA ILE A 37 -5.60 -7.55 12.81
C ILE A 37 -6.75 -7.37 13.82
N LYS A 38 -6.77 -8.17 14.90
CA LYS A 38 -7.83 -8.12 15.92
C LYS A 38 -7.80 -6.82 16.73
N GLN A 39 -6.63 -6.19 16.88
CA GLN A 39 -6.46 -4.99 17.70
C GLN A 39 -6.35 -3.72 16.85
N PHE A 40 -5.69 -3.82 15.68
CA PHE A 40 -5.35 -2.65 14.86
C PHE A 40 -5.89 -2.73 13.42
N GLY A 41 -6.74 -3.71 13.09
CA GLY A 41 -7.18 -3.93 11.71
C GLY A 41 -7.89 -2.72 11.06
N GLU A 42 -8.71 -1.99 11.82
CA GLU A 42 -9.36 -0.77 11.35
C GLU A 42 -8.33 0.34 11.07
N GLN A 43 -7.37 0.54 11.97
CA GLN A 43 -6.31 1.54 11.81
C GLN A 43 -5.43 1.21 10.59
N ILE A 44 -5.00 -0.04 10.43
CA ILE A 44 -4.18 -0.48 9.30
C ILE A 44 -4.91 -0.21 7.98
N ARG A 45 -6.20 -0.60 7.91
CA ARG A 45 -7.04 -0.36 6.73
C ARG A 45 -7.17 1.13 6.42
N GLN A 46 -7.44 1.95 7.44
CA GLN A 46 -7.53 3.40 7.29
C GLN A 46 -6.24 3.98 6.73
N VAL A 47 -5.09 3.62 7.29
CA VAL A 47 -3.77 4.12 6.83
C VAL A 47 -3.50 3.72 5.38
N VAL A 48 -3.81 2.47 5.00
CA VAL A 48 -3.67 1.99 3.62
C VAL A 48 -4.56 2.78 2.67
N GLU A 49 -5.85 2.92 2.99
CA GLU A 49 -6.83 3.62 2.15
C GLU A 49 -6.51 5.12 2.01
N GLU A 50 -6.13 5.79 3.10
CA GLU A 50 -5.69 7.19 3.08
C GLU A 50 -4.47 7.39 2.17
N THR A 51 -3.49 6.50 2.28
CA THR A 51 -2.25 6.58 1.49
C THR A 51 -2.54 6.41 0.00
N LEU A 52 -3.36 5.41 -0.35
CA LEU A 52 -3.75 5.17 -1.74
C LEU A 52 -4.59 6.31 -2.31
N ARG A 53 -5.47 6.90 -1.48
CA ARG A 53 -6.25 8.07 -1.84
C ARG A 53 -5.36 9.28 -2.12
N ALA A 54 -4.37 9.53 -1.27
CA ALA A 54 -3.41 10.64 -1.43
C ALA A 54 -2.52 10.48 -2.68
N MET A 55 -2.22 9.24 -3.07
CA MET A 55 -1.52 8.91 -4.33
C MET A 55 -2.46 8.81 -5.55
N GLU A 56 -3.75 9.09 -5.35
CA GLU A 56 -4.79 9.04 -6.38
C GLU A 56 -4.81 7.69 -7.12
N VAL A 57 -4.57 6.59 -6.39
CA VAL A 57 -4.75 5.23 -6.89
C VAL A 57 -6.24 4.89 -6.85
N ARG A 58 -6.77 4.39 -7.97
CA ARG A 58 -8.21 4.13 -8.13
C ARG A 58 -8.54 2.72 -8.62
N GLN A 59 -7.55 1.99 -9.15
CA GLN A 59 -7.72 0.66 -9.74
C GLN A 59 -6.49 -0.19 -9.45
N GLY A 60 -6.68 -1.51 -9.40
CA GLY A 60 -5.63 -2.48 -9.12
C GLY A 60 -5.97 -3.37 -7.93
N VAL A 61 -5.13 -4.38 -7.71
CA VAL A 61 -5.20 -5.26 -6.55
C VAL A 61 -4.00 -4.97 -5.65
N ILE A 62 -4.26 -4.73 -4.37
CA ILE A 62 -3.25 -4.45 -3.36
C ILE A 62 -3.39 -5.45 -2.23
N ILE A 63 -2.33 -6.21 -2.02
CA ILE A 63 -2.24 -7.21 -0.96
C ILE A 63 -1.18 -6.75 0.04
N VAL A 64 -1.57 -6.62 1.31
CA VAL A 64 -0.71 -6.25 2.43
C VAL A 64 -0.57 -7.44 3.37
N GLU A 65 0.66 -7.92 3.53
CA GLU A 65 1.04 -8.93 4.52
C GLU A 65 1.84 -8.25 5.64
N ASP A 66 1.17 -7.95 6.75
CA ASP A 66 1.68 -7.15 7.86
C ASP A 66 2.11 -8.01 9.07
N LYS A 67 3.28 -7.69 9.62
CA LYS A 67 3.86 -8.31 10.82
C LYS A 67 3.97 -7.32 11.98
N GLY A 68 2.94 -6.48 12.16
CA GLY A 68 2.89 -5.46 13.21
C GLY A 68 3.71 -4.22 12.89
N ALA A 69 3.69 -3.79 11.62
CA ALA A 69 4.35 -2.57 11.20
C ALA A 69 3.65 -1.32 11.75
N LEU A 70 4.44 -0.27 12.02
CA LEU A 70 3.90 1.03 12.39
C LEU A 70 3.30 1.74 11.18
N ASP A 71 2.36 2.66 11.41
CA ASP A 71 1.69 3.44 10.36
C ASP A 71 2.67 4.10 9.37
N CYS A 72 3.78 4.65 9.86
CA CYS A 72 4.80 5.26 8.99
C CYS A 72 5.48 4.23 8.07
N VAL A 73 5.69 3.01 8.54
CA VAL A 73 6.27 1.91 7.75
C VAL A 73 5.26 1.44 6.71
N ILE A 74 3.98 1.29 7.10
CA ILE A 74 2.87 0.96 6.20
C ILE A 74 2.83 1.97 5.04
N ARG A 75 2.80 3.27 5.37
CA ARG A 75 2.81 4.36 4.38
C ARG A 75 4.02 4.26 3.45
N ALA A 76 5.23 4.11 4.02
CA ALA A 76 6.46 4.07 3.25
C ALA A 76 6.55 2.87 2.28
N ARG A 77 6.17 1.66 2.73
CA ARG A 77 6.17 0.45 1.88
C ARG A 77 5.12 0.52 0.79
N LEU A 78 3.93 0.99 1.13
CA LEU A 78 2.83 1.17 0.18
C LEU A 78 3.19 2.20 -0.90
N GLN A 79 3.71 3.37 -0.50
CA GLN A 79 4.20 4.39 -1.44
C GLN A 79 5.30 3.83 -2.35
N SER A 80 6.25 3.09 -1.78
CA SER A 80 7.33 2.45 -2.55
C SER A 80 6.80 1.45 -3.58
N ALA A 81 5.82 0.63 -3.22
CA ALA A 81 5.20 -0.33 -4.14
C ALA A 81 4.44 0.38 -5.25
N VAL A 82 3.63 1.40 -4.92
CA VAL A 82 2.86 2.18 -5.90
C VAL A 82 3.80 2.87 -6.90
N LEU A 83 4.88 3.51 -6.42
CA LEU A 83 5.86 4.18 -7.27
C LEU A 83 6.58 3.23 -8.23
N ARG A 84 6.83 1.98 -7.82
CA ARG A 84 7.43 0.96 -8.69
C ARG A 84 6.43 0.40 -9.72
N ALA A 85 5.16 0.35 -9.36
CA ALA A 85 4.08 -0.22 -10.16
C ALA A 85 3.46 0.79 -11.15
N ALA A 86 3.52 2.08 -10.83
CA ALA A 86 3.00 3.16 -11.64
C ALA A 86 4.03 3.63 -12.69
N ASP A 87 3.53 4.11 -13.83
CA ASP A 87 4.35 4.71 -14.89
C ASP A 87 4.23 6.23 -14.84
N GLU A 88 4.54 6.83 -13.69
CA GLU A 88 4.36 8.26 -13.46
C GLU A 88 5.62 8.83 -12.78
N PRO A 89 6.44 9.64 -13.50
CA PRO A 89 7.75 10.07 -13.03
C PRO A 89 7.70 11.26 -12.05
N GLN A 90 6.55 11.92 -11.88
CA GLN A 90 6.40 13.09 -11.02
C GLN A 90 5.40 12.82 -9.89
N ILE A 91 5.87 12.94 -8.66
CA ILE A 91 5.03 12.88 -7.46
C ILE A 91 5.21 14.17 -6.65
N ASP A 92 4.09 14.74 -6.20
CA ASP A 92 4.11 15.89 -5.29
C ASP A 92 4.17 15.39 -3.85
N TRP A 93 5.40 15.31 -3.32
CA TRP A 93 5.67 14.83 -1.96
C TRP A 93 4.96 15.63 -0.86
N ARG A 94 4.53 16.88 -1.14
CA ARG A 94 3.82 17.71 -0.14
C ARG A 94 2.41 17.21 0.14
N LYS A 95 1.83 16.41 -0.77
CA LYS A 95 0.52 15.77 -0.58
C LYS A 95 0.59 14.51 0.28
N LEU A 96 1.80 14.06 0.59
CA LEU A 96 2.07 12.80 1.31
C LEU A 96 2.63 13.01 2.72
N SER A 97 2.77 14.26 3.18
CA SER A 97 3.22 14.61 4.53
C SER A 97 2.09 14.69 5.53
#